data_AF-A0A4U9VUP5-F1
#
_entry.id   AF-A0A4U9VUP5-F1
#
_cell.length_a   1.000
_cell.length_b   1.000
_cell.length_c   1.000
_cell.angle_alpha   90.00
_cell.angle_beta   90.00
_cell.angle_gamma   90.00
#
_symmetry.space_group_name_H-M   'P 1'
#
loop_
_entity.id
_entity.type
_entity.pdbx_description
1 polymer ?
#
loop_
_entity_poly.entity_id
_entity_poly.type
_entity_poly.pdbx_seq_one_letter_code
_entity_poly.pdbx_strand_id
1 'polypeptide(L)'
;MLDHSGVFGDFLKELREQGDMQAPLMSQAGIGNELASFDGEPIYNDLQLLNRWLDLQKKEGDARTATFFNLIPLHDGNRFVGGKKTADYQPRAQQLFDQLNTFLDELQKSGRKVMVVIVPEHGAALAGDKMQMSGLRDIPSLNITHTPVGIKLVGMQAPHQGSPVDIKTPSSYLALSELVSRLVDGKVFTAPSVDWQVLTQNLPQTAVISEE
;
A
#
# COMPACT_ATOMS: atom_id res chain seq x y z
N MET A 1 -0.77 -10.61 -2.92
CA MET A 1 0.51 -10.36 -3.62
C MET A 1 1.51 -9.86 -2.60
N LEU A 2 2.80 -10.17 -2.74
CA LEU A 2 3.86 -9.71 -1.83
C LEU A 2 5.12 -9.42 -2.67
N ASP A 3 5.92 -8.44 -2.28
CA ASP A 3 7.26 -8.17 -2.85
C ASP A 3 8.37 -8.95 -2.11
N HIS A 4 7.97 -9.84 -1.21
CA HIS A 4 8.82 -10.69 -0.39
C HIS A 4 8.15 -12.07 -0.22
N SER A 5 8.84 -13.01 0.42
CA SER A 5 8.30 -14.36 0.63
C SER A 5 7.16 -14.41 1.66
N GLY A 6 7.18 -13.47 2.61
CA GLY A 6 6.33 -13.49 3.82
C GLY A 6 6.76 -14.51 4.89
N VAL A 7 7.97 -15.07 4.80
CA VAL A 7 8.50 -16.06 5.77
C VAL A 7 8.98 -15.39 7.06
N PHE A 8 9.66 -14.24 6.97
CA PHE A 8 10.12 -13.54 8.15
C PHE A 8 8.95 -13.18 9.08
N GLY A 9 9.13 -13.44 10.39
CA GLY A 9 8.12 -13.15 11.41
C GLY A 9 6.82 -13.93 11.21
N ASP A 10 6.81 -15.03 10.45
CA ASP A 10 5.60 -15.78 10.11
C ASP A 10 4.53 -14.93 9.38
N PHE A 11 4.89 -13.81 8.73
CA PHE A 11 3.93 -12.84 8.20
C PHE A 11 2.85 -13.44 7.28
N LEU A 12 3.23 -14.26 6.29
CA LEU A 12 2.25 -14.90 5.38
C LEU A 12 1.37 -15.92 6.11
N LYS A 13 1.90 -16.55 7.16
CA LYS A 13 1.14 -17.48 7.99
C LYS A 13 0.13 -16.69 8.85
N GLU A 14 0.52 -15.59 9.47
CA GLU A 14 -0.40 -14.71 10.22
C GLU A 14 -1.50 -14.13 9.32
N LEU A 15 -1.17 -13.69 8.09
CA LEU A 15 -2.18 -13.25 7.13
C LEU A 15 -3.22 -14.33 6.82
N ARG A 16 -2.81 -15.61 6.78
CA ARG A 16 -3.71 -16.74 6.54
C ARG A 16 -4.50 -17.13 7.78
N GLU A 17 -3.84 -17.19 8.93
CA GLU A 17 -4.44 -17.71 10.17
C GLU A 17 -5.29 -16.64 10.88
N GLN A 18 -4.84 -15.39 10.91
CA GLN A 18 -5.51 -14.27 11.59
C GLN A 18 -6.25 -13.35 10.62
N GLY A 19 -5.68 -13.10 9.44
CA GLY A 19 -6.30 -12.29 8.38
C GLY A 19 -7.28 -13.04 7.48
N ASP A 20 -7.41 -14.36 7.65
CA ASP A 20 -8.21 -15.27 6.83
C ASP A 20 -7.97 -15.16 5.31
N MET A 21 -6.74 -14.80 4.92
CA MET A 21 -6.38 -14.61 3.52
C MET A 21 -5.88 -15.89 2.85
N GLN A 22 -6.82 -16.73 2.38
CA GLN A 22 -6.50 -18.05 1.79
C GLN A 22 -6.11 -18.01 0.31
N ALA A 23 -6.12 -16.84 -0.33
CA ALA A 23 -5.76 -16.72 -1.74
C ALA A 23 -4.30 -17.16 -1.98
N PRO A 24 -4.00 -17.88 -3.07
CA PRO A 24 -2.64 -18.26 -3.39
C PRO A 24 -1.77 -17.03 -3.66
N LEU A 25 -0.50 -17.09 -3.25
CA LEU A 25 0.46 -16.03 -3.53
C LEU A 25 0.70 -15.96 -5.04
N MET A 26 0.58 -14.75 -5.61
CA MET A 26 0.93 -14.51 -7.01
C MET A 26 2.40 -14.88 -7.25
N SER A 27 2.67 -15.61 -8.33
CA SER A 27 4.04 -16.05 -8.64
C SER A 27 5.01 -14.88 -8.73
N GLN A 28 6.14 -15.02 -8.04
CA GLN A 28 7.30 -14.11 -8.06
C GLN A 28 8.40 -14.60 -9.02
N ALA A 29 8.20 -15.73 -9.70
CA ALA A 29 9.20 -16.31 -10.59
C ALA A 29 9.57 -15.33 -11.72
N GLY A 30 10.87 -15.14 -11.94
CA GLY A 30 11.39 -14.24 -12.98
C GLY A 30 11.19 -12.75 -12.70
N ILE A 31 10.76 -12.35 -11.50
CA ILE A 31 10.80 -10.96 -11.07
C ILE A 31 12.21 -10.65 -10.53
N GLY A 32 12.78 -9.53 -10.97
CA GLY A 32 14.09 -9.07 -10.48
C GLY A 32 14.00 -8.42 -9.10
N ASN A 33 15.15 -8.24 -8.45
CA ASN A 33 15.25 -7.53 -7.18
C ASN A 33 16.52 -6.66 -7.15
N GLU A 34 16.41 -5.47 -6.56
CA GLU A 34 17.55 -4.57 -6.32
C GLU A 34 17.90 -4.48 -4.84
N LEU A 35 16.98 -4.93 -3.98
CA LEU A 35 17.13 -5.03 -2.54
C LEU A 35 17.12 -6.50 -2.10
N ALA A 36 17.81 -6.74 -0.99
CA ALA A 36 17.62 -7.91 -0.16
C ALA A 36 17.19 -7.44 1.24
N SER A 37 16.32 -8.20 1.88
CA SER A 37 15.94 -8.00 3.28
C SER A 37 17.12 -8.23 4.22
N PHE A 38 16.95 -7.89 5.49
CA PHE A 38 17.99 -8.04 6.51
C PHE A 38 18.39 -9.50 6.77
N ASP A 39 17.51 -10.47 6.48
CA ASP A 39 17.75 -11.92 6.53
C ASP A 39 18.25 -12.50 5.19
N GLY A 40 18.41 -11.65 4.16
CA GLY A 40 19.03 -12.00 2.88
C GLY A 40 18.08 -12.47 1.79
N GLU A 41 16.77 -12.50 2.05
CA GLU A 41 15.77 -12.82 1.03
C GLU A 41 15.64 -11.68 0.00
N PRO A 42 15.27 -11.99 -1.26
CA PRO A 42 15.03 -10.96 -2.26
C PRO A 42 13.80 -10.12 -1.91
N ILE A 43 13.93 -8.80 -2.08
CA ILE A 43 12.79 -7.87 -2.14
C ILE A 43 12.58 -7.51 -3.60
N TYR A 44 11.54 -8.09 -4.17
CA TYR A 44 11.19 -8.04 -5.58
C TYR A 44 10.85 -6.61 -6.04
N ASN A 45 11.08 -6.35 -7.33
CA ASN A 45 10.76 -5.06 -7.94
C ASN A 45 9.23 -4.84 -7.99
N ASP A 46 8.75 -3.81 -7.28
CA ASP A 46 7.31 -3.53 -7.14
C ASP A 46 6.64 -3.25 -8.47
N LEU A 47 7.27 -2.44 -9.33
CA LEU A 47 6.72 -2.11 -10.66
C LEU A 47 6.55 -3.36 -11.53
N GLN A 48 7.48 -4.31 -11.48
CA GLN A 48 7.36 -5.57 -12.23
C GLN A 48 6.23 -6.46 -11.69
N LEU A 49 6.04 -6.52 -10.36
CA LEU A 49 4.91 -7.23 -9.74
C LEU A 49 3.57 -6.59 -10.09
N LEU A 50 3.48 -5.26 -9.99
CA LEU A 50 2.27 -4.50 -10.33
C LEU A 50 1.91 -4.63 -11.81
N ASN A 51 2.90 -4.61 -12.71
CA ASN A 51 2.68 -4.88 -14.13
C ASN A 51 2.21 -6.31 -14.40
N ARG A 52 2.81 -7.30 -13.72
CA ARG A 52 2.33 -8.69 -13.78
C ARG A 52 0.88 -8.81 -13.32
N TRP A 53 0.54 -8.17 -12.19
CA TRP A 53 -0.84 -8.11 -11.71
C TRP A 53 -1.77 -7.52 -12.76
N LEU A 54 -1.42 -6.38 -13.35
CA LEU A 54 -2.23 -5.72 -14.37
C LEU A 54 -2.45 -6.60 -15.61
N ASP A 55 -1.42 -7.34 -16.04
CA ASP A 55 -1.53 -8.27 -17.17
C ASP A 55 -2.41 -9.48 -16.87
N LEU A 56 -2.42 -9.97 -15.62
CA LEU A 56 -3.37 -11.00 -15.18
C LEU A 56 -4.80 -10.43 -15.18
N GLN A 57 -5.01 -9.23 -14.64
CA GLN A 57 -6.32 -8.59 -14.60
C GLN A 57 -6.88 -8.30 -16.01
N LYS A 58 -6.03 -7.96 -16.98
CA LYS A 58 -6.45 -7.81 -18.39
C LYS A 58 -6.95 -9.13 -18.99
N LYS A 59 -6.37 -10.27 -18.61
CA LYS A 59 -6.79 -11.61 -19.09
C LYS A 59 -8.09 -12.08 -18.46
N GLU A 60 -8.36 -11.69 -17.23
CA GLU A 60 -9.59 -12.02 -16.49
C GLU A 60 -10.82 -11.21 -16.93
N GLY A 61 -10.65 -10.19 -17.79
CA GLY A 61 -11.75 -9.40 -18.33
C GLY A 61 -12.33 -8.41 -17.31
N ASP A 62 -13.67 -8.37 -17.20
CA ASP A 62 -14.43 -7.39 -16.39
C ASP A 62 -14.83 -7.91 -14.99
N ALA A 63 -14.19 -8.99 -14.51
CA ALA A 63 -14.42 -9.50 -13.17
C ALA A 63 -14.07 -8.43 -12.11
N ARG A 64 -14.92 -8.32 -11.07
CA ARG A 64 -14.60 -7.52 -9.88
C ARG A 64 -13.68 -8.34 -9.00
N THR A 65 -12.49 -7.82 -8.75
CA THR A 65 -11.46 -8.45 -7.92
C THR A 65 -11.04 -7.50 -6.81
N ALA A 66 -10.50 -8.07 -5.72
CA ALA A 66 -9.81 -7.32 -4.67
C ALA A 66 -8.44 -7.96 -4.48
N THR A 67 -7.40 -7.14 -4.39
CA THR A 67 -6.01 -7.61 -4.23
C THR A 67 -5.39 -6.92 -3.03
N PHE A 68 -4.93 -7.71 -2.07
CA PHE A 68 -4.02 -7.26 -1.04
C PHE A 68 -2.57 -7.36 -1.55
N PHE A 69 -1.80 -6.29 -1.39
CA PHE A 69 -0.39 -6.24 -1.74
C PHE A 69 0.40 -5.64 -0.58
N ASN A 70 1.30 -6.43 0.01
CA ASN A 70 2.26 -5.96 1.01
C ASN A 70 3.61 -5.69 0.35
N LEU A 71 4.24 -4.59 0.76
CA LEU A 71 5.51 -4.11 0.25
C LEU A 71 6.45 -3.83 1.43
N ILE A 72 7.68 -4.33 1.37
CA ILE A 72 8.68 -4.10 2.42
C ILE A 72 9.99 -3.43 1.95
N PRO A 73 10.07 -2.66 0.84
CA PRO A 73 11.35 -2.10 0.40
C PRO A 73 11.87 -1.06 1.38
N LEU A 74 10.99 -0.48 2.21
CA LEU A 74 11.30 0.54 3.21
C LEU A 74 11.62 -0.02 4.60
N HIS A 75 11.57 -1.34 4.78
CA HIS A 75 11.96 -1.97 6.05
C HIS A 75 13.41 -1.65 6.40
N ASP A 76 13.71 -1.53 7.70
CA ASP A 76 15.08 -1.32 8.16
C ASP A 76 15.94 -2.58 7.93
N GLY A 77 17.24 -2.38 7.78
CA GLY A 77 18.21 -3.46 7.55
C GLY A 77 18.25 -3.98 6.11
N ASN A 78 17.30 -3.59 5.24
CA ASN A 78 17.35 -3.89 3.81
C ASN A 78 18.64 -3.34 3.19
N ARG A 79 19.22 -4.07 2.24
CA ARG A 79 20.50 -3.74 1.59
C ARG A 79 20.35 -3.79 0.08
N PHE A 80 21.08 -2.95 -0.64
CA PHE A 80 21.24 -3.14 -2.08
C PHE A 80 21.95 -4.47 -2.35
N VAL A 81 21.53 -5.18 -3.40
CA VAL A 81 22.18 -6.44 -3.81
C VAL A 81 23.69 -6.22 -4.02
N GLY A 82 24.50 -7.11 -3.42
CA GLY A 82 25.97 -6.98 -3.41
C GLY A 82 26.53 -6.00 -2.37
N GLY A 83 25.67 -5.21 -1.72
CA GLY A 83 26.02 -4.32 -0.63
C GLY A 83 26.12 -5.02 0.72
N LYS A 84 27.03 -4.54 1.59
CA LYS A 84 27.18 -5.04 2.97
C LYS A 84 26.52 -4.15 4.03
N LYS A 85 26.18 -2.91 3.66
CA LYS A 85 25.56 -1.92 4.55
C LYS A 85 24.06 -1.85 4.28
N THR A 86 23.29 -1.50 5.31
CA THR A 86 21.89 -1.08 5.16
C THR A 86 21.82 0.04 4.11
N ALA A 87 20.87 -0.08 3.20
CA ALA A 87 20.59 0.92 2.19
C ALA A 87 19.88 2.11 2.84
N ASP A 88 20.33 3.32 2.52
CA ASP A 88 19.72 4.55 3.02
C ASP A 88 18.22 4.59 2.67
N TYR A 89 17.41 5.16 3.57
CA TYR A 89 15.95 5.17 3.40
C TYR A 89 15.52 6.02 2.20
N GLN A 90 16.08 7.24 2.06
CA GLN A 90 15.62 8.20 1.05
C GLN A 90 15.71 7.67 -0.38
N PRO A 91 16.81 7.05 -0.84
CA PRO A 91 16.86 6.46 -2.18
C PRO A 91 15.81 5.35 -2.40
N ARG A 92 15.57 4.50 -1.39
CA ARG A 92 14.56 3.43 -1.45
C ARG A 92 13.14 3.98 -1.50
N ALA A 93 12.85 5.00 -0.71
CA ALA A 93 11.56 5.70 -0.72
C ALA A 93 11.30 6.40 -2.06
N GLN A 94 12.31 7.08 -2.60
CA GLN A 94 12.22 7.71 -3.93
C GLN A 94 11.91 6.65 -5.00
N GLN A 95 12.64 5.54 -4.99
CA GLN A 95 12.43 4.45 -5.93
C GLN A 95 11.02 3.85 -5.83
N LEU A 96 10.53 3.57 -4.61
CA LEU A 96 9.16 3.08 -4.42
C LEU A 96 8.14 4.08 -4.98
N PHE A 97 8.28 5.37 -4.68
CA PHE A 97 7.34 6.39 -5.17
C PHE A 97 7.39 6.54 -6.69
N ASP A 98 8.57 6.46 -7.30
CA ASP A 98 8.73 6.50 -8.76
C ASP A 98 8.06 5.28 -9.42
N GLN A 99 8.21 4.09 -8.82
CA GLN A 99 7.56 2.86 -9.29
C GLN A 99 6.04 2.93 -9.14
N LEU A 100 5.53 3.39 -8.00
CA LEU A 100 4.09 3.57 -7.78
C LEU A 100 3.50 4.61 -8.74
N ASN A 101 4.17 5.75 -8.95
CA ASN A 101 3.71 6.77 -9.90
C ASN A 101 3.69 6.24 -11.34
N THR A 102 4.75 5.54 -11.75
CA THR A 102 4.82 4.90 -13.07
C THR A 102 3.66 3.92 -13.25
N PHE A 103 3.39 3.09 -12.23
CA PHE A 103 2.27 2.15 -12.27
C PHE A 103 0.90 2.83 -12.32
N LEU A 104 0.69 3.92 -11.57
CA LEU A 104 -0.55 4.68 -11.63
C LEU A 104 -0.81 5.26 -13.04
N ASP A 105 0.24 5.69 -13.74
CA ASP A 105 0.15 6.13 -15.13
C ASP A 105 -0.20 4.96 -16.08
N GLU A 106 0.43 3.79 -15.89
CA GLU A 106 0.10 2.57 -16.64
C GLU A 106 -1.35 2.12 -16.40
N LEU A 107 -1.81 2.21 -15.16
CA LEU A 107 -3.17 1.87 -14.77
C LEU A 107 -4.17 2.84 -15.40
N GLN A 108 -3.86 4.14 -15.44
CA GLN A 108 -4.68 5.14 -16.14
C GLN A 108 -4.75 4.84 -17.65
N LYS A 109 -3.62 4.52 -18.28
CA LYS A 109 -3.56 4.15 -19.71
C LYS A 109 -4.33 2.85 -20.02
N SER A 110 -4.45 1.94 -19.04
CA SER A 110 -5.16 0.68 -19.21
C SER A 110 -6.68 0.86 -19.39
N GLY A 111 -7.24 2.01 -18.98
CA GLY A 111 -8.68 2.25 -18.99
C GLY A 111 -9.47 1.43 -17.97
N ARG A 112 -8.81 0.62 -17.13
CA ARG A 112 -9.48 -0.16 -16.08
C ARG A 112 -10.00 0.76 -14.98
N LYS A 113 -11.15 0.36 -14.44
CA LYS A 113 -11.80 1.00 -13.28
C LYS A 113 -11.22 0.40 -12.01
N VAL A 114 -10.39 1.14 -11.30
CA VAL A 114 -9.67 0.62 -10.13
C VAL A 114 -9.69 1.64 -8.99
N MET A 115 -9.99 1.17 -7.79
CA MET A 115 -9.75 1.90 -6.55
C MET A 115 -8.40 1.44 -5.98
N VAL A 116 -7.40 2.31 -6.04
CA VAL A 116 -6.09 2.06 -5.43
C VAL A 116 -6.11 2.65 -4.03
N VAL A 117 -5.75 1.84 -3.04
CA VAL A 117 -5.63 2.26 -1.65
C VAL A 117 -4.20 2.01 -1.19
N ILE A 118 -3.53 3.05 -0.70
CA ILE A 118 -2.18 2.97 -0.14
C ILE A 118 -2.31 3.19 1.37
N VAL A 119 -1.97 2.16 2.15
CA VAL A 119 -2.03 2.16 3.62
C VAL A 119 -0.68 1.65 4.14
N PRO A 120 0.22 2.52 4.63
CA PRO A 120 1.41 2.07 5.33
C PRO A 120 1.02 1.31 6.61
N GLU A 121 1.77 0.27 6.96
CA GLU A 121 1.56 -0.48 8.22
C GLU A 121 1.85 0.40 9.43
N HIS A 122 3.05 0.99 9.44
CA HIS A 122 3.54 1.92 10.45
C HIS A 122 4.75 2.68 9.88
N GLY A 123 5.22 3.68 10.62
CA GLY A 123 6.45 4.40 10.33
C GLY A 123 7.72 3.56 10.58
N ALA A 124 8.82 3.96 9.95
CA ALA A 124 10.12 3.29 10.10
C ALA A 124 10.98 3.84 11.26
N ALA A 125 10.42 4.72 12.11
CA ALA A 125 11.16 5.39 13.19
C ALA A 125 12.50 6.02 12.74
N LEU A 126 12.52 6.64 11.55
CA LEU A 126 13.75 7.21 10.96
C LEU A 126 14.40 8.25 11.86
N ALA A 127 13.59 9.10 12.49
CA ALA A 127 14.01 9.97 13.57
C ALA A 127 13.61 9.33 14.90
N GLY A 128 14.58 9.21 15.81
CA GLY A 128 14.30 8.84 17.20
C GLY A 128 13.66 9.98 17.98
N ASP A 129 13.22 9.68 19.19
CA ASP A 129 12.67 10.64 20.14
C ASP A 129 13.35 10.51 21.52
N LYS A 130 12.75 11.11 22.56
CA LYS A 130 13.32 11.08 23.93
C LYS A 130 13.25 9.70 24.60
N MET A 131 12.36 8.83 24.15
CA MET A 131 12.07 7.52 24.76
C MET A 131 12.71 6.37 23.97
N GLN A 132 12.79 6.49 22.64
CA GLN A 132 13.33 5.44 21.77
C GLN A 132 14.26 6.01 20.68
N MET A 133 15.38 5.32 20.44
CA MET A 133 16.35 5.68 19.42
C MET A 133 15.79 5.44 18.01
N SER A 134 16.41 6.05 16.99
CA SER A 134 16.08 5.78 15.57
C SER A 134 16.11 4.27 15.28
N GLY A 135 15.09 3.79 14.55
CA GLY A 135 14.89 2.38 14.21
C GLY A 135 14.16 1.54 15.26
N LEU A 136 14.09 1.98 16.52
CA LEU A 136 13.32 1.29 17.56
C LEU A 136 11.83 1.65 17.45
N ARG A 137 10.97 0.65 17.67
CA ARG A 137 9.52 0.74 17.48
C ARG A 137 8.71 0.03 18.56
N ASP A 138 9.33 -0.34 19.69
CA ASP A 138 8.66 -1.05 20.79
C ASP A 138 7.56 -0.21 21.47
N ILE A 139 7.63 1.12 21.33
CA ILE A 139 6.57 2.02 21.79
C ILE A 139 5.90 2.61 20.54
N PRO A 140 4.60 2.35 20.30
CA PRO A 140 3.91 2.79 19.09
C PRO A 140 3.52 4.27 19.18
N SER A 141 4.55 5.13 19.16
CA SER A 141 4.42 6.58 19.30
C SER A 141 3.69 7.19 18.10
N LEU A 142 3.13 8.39 18.30
CA LEU A 142 2.40 9.08 17.24
C LEU A 142 3.25 9.29 15.97
N ASN A 143 4.56 9.49 16.10
CA ASN A 143 5.46 9.66 14.94
C ASN A 143 5.63 8.36 14.13
N ILE A 144 5.32 7.20 14.72
CA ILE A 144 5.32 5.89 14.07
C ILE A 144 3.93 5.58 13.53
N THR A 145 2.86 5.82 14.30
CA THR A 145 1.51 5.37 13.91
C THR A 145 0.69 6.39 13.11
N HIS A 146 1.14 7.64 13.02
CA HIS A 146 0.50 8.64 12.15
C HIS A 146 1.02 8.53 10.70
N THR A 147 0.40 7.63 9.94
CA THR A 147 0.81 7.29 8.57
C THR A 147 -0.01 8.00 7.50
N PRO A 148 0.57 8.34 6.33
CA PRO A 148 -0.19 8.88 5.20
C PRO A 148 -0.99 7.78 4.49
N VAL A 149 -2.32 7.87 4.54
CA VAL A 149 -3.24 6.97 3.82
C VAL A 149 -3.82 7.71 2.62
N GLY A 150 -3.83 7.07 1.44
CA GLY A 150 -4.33 7.66 0.21
C GLY A 150 -5.24 6.73 -0.58
N ILE A 151 -6.28 7.29 -1.20
CA ILE A 151 -7.18 6.58 -2.12
C ILE A 151 -7.18 7.30 -3.46
N LYS A 152 -6.98 6.56 -4.54
CA LYS A 152 -7.08 7.06 -5.92
C LYS A 152 -8.05 6.20 -6.71
N LEU A 153 -9.03 6.85 -7.33
CA LEU A 153 -9.95 6.23 -8.27
C LEU A 153 -9.43 6.45 -9.70
N VAL A 154 -9.18 5.35 -10.40
CA VAL A 154 -8.64 5.31 -11.77
C VAL A 154 -9.73 4.84 -12.73
N GLY A 155 -9.77 5.39 -13.94
CA GLY A 155 -10.75 5.00 -14.97
C GLY A 155 -12.16 5.56 -14.74
N MET A 156 -12.30 6.65 -13.99
CA MET A 156 -13.57 7.36 -13.82
C MET A 156 -13.97 8.12 -15.09
N GLN A 157 -15.27 8.19 -15.38
CA GLN A 157 -15.82 9.10 -16.37
C GLN A 157 -15.63 10.58 -15.99
N ALA A 158 -15.80 10.92 -14.72
CA ALA A 158 -15.67 12.28 -14.19
C ALA A 158 -14.61 12.34 -13.08
N PRO A 159 -13.30 12.32 -13.41
CA PRO A 159 -12.23 12.32 -12.42
C PRO A 159 -12.18 13.63 -11.61
N HIS A 160 -11.79 13.53 -10.34
CA HIS A 160 -11.56 14.68 -9.46
C HIS A 160 -10.60 15.68 -10.11
N GLN A 161 -10.93 16.97 -10.07
CA GLN A 161 -10.07 18.05 -10.55
C GLN A 161 -9.48 18.79 -9.36
N GLY A 162 -8.17 19.01 -9.35
CA GLY A 162 -7.45 19.74 -8.29
C GLY A 162 -6.83 18.84 -7.22
N SER A 163 -6.49 19.45 -6.08
CA SER A 163 -5.78 18.81 -4.97
C SER A 163 -6.61 17.69 -4.30
N PRO A 164 -5.96 16.70 -3.66
CA PRO A 164 -6.66 15.68 -2.90
C PRO A 164 -7.66 16.25 -1.87
N VAL A 165 -8.73 15.51 -1.61
CA VAL A 165 -9.65 15.82 -0.51
C VAL A 165 -9.03 15.38 0.80
N ASP A 166 -8.65 16.34 1.65
CA ASP A 166 -8.02 16.06 2.93
C ASP A 166 -9.05 15.64 3.99
N ILE A 167 -8.85 14.46 4.59
CA ILE A 167 -9.58 14.03 5.79
C ILE A 167 -8.76 14.39 7.02
N LYS A 168 -9.23 15.42 7.75
CA LYS A 168 -8.50 15.97 8.91
C LYS A 168 -8.95 15.39 10.26
N THR A 169 -10.02 14.60 10.27
CA THR A 169 -10.54 13.96 11.47
C THR A 169 -9.69 12.74 11.84
N PRO A 170 -9.50 12.43 13.14
CA PRO A 170 -8.85 11.19 13.57
C PRO A 170 -9.52 9.96 12.93
N SER A 171 -8.74 9.20 12.17
CA SER A 171 -9.23 8.12 11.32
C SER A 171 -8.35 6.88 11.46
N SER A 172 -8.96 5.71 11.28
CA SER A 172 -8.27 4.41 11.22
C SER A 172 -8.97 3.51 10.18
N TYR A 173 -8.70 2.21 10.18
CA TYR A 173 -9.16 1.24 9.17
C TYR A 173 -10.70 1.23 8.95
N LEU A 174 -11.49 1.60 9.95
CA LEU A 174 -12.95 1.67 9.81
C LEU A 174 -13.41 2.75 8.81
N ALA A 175 -12.70 3.88 8.72
CA ALA A 175 -13.00 4.92 7.72
C ALA A 175 -12.70 4.43 6.30
N LEU A 176 -11.65 3.62 6.14
CA LEU A 176 -11.33 2.99 4.88
C LEU A 176 -12.41 1.97 4.49
N SER A 177 -12.84 1.11 5.41
CA SER A 177 -13.92 0.15 5.17
C SER A 177 -15.23 0.84 4.76
N GLU A 178 -15.56 1.96 5.40
CA GLU A 178 -16.73 2.77 5.03
C GLU A 178 -16.60 3.34 3.60
N LEU A 179 -15.43 3.88 3.24
CA LEU A 179 -15.20 4.38 1.87
C LEU A 179 -15.30 3.26 0.82
N VAL A 180 -14.74 2.08 1.10
CA VAL A 180 -14.88 0.91 0.23
C VAL A 180 -16.36 0.53 0.10
N SER A 181 -17.12 0.50 1.19
CA SER A 181 -18.56 0.23 1.19
C SER A 181 -19.34 1.24 0.33
N ARG A 182 -19.04 2.54 0.44
CA ARG A 182 -19.67 3.59 -0.39
C ARG A 182 -19.37 3.44 -1.89
N LEU A 183 -18.24 2.84 -2.23
CA LEU A 183 -17.72 2.76 -3.61
C LEU A 183 -17.96 1.39 -4.27
N VAL A 184 -18.35 0.37 -3.50
CA VAL A 184 -18.41 -1.04 -3.95
C VAL A 184 -19.42 -1.28 -5.08
N ASP A 185 -20.47 -0.47 -5.18
CA ASP A 185 -21.45 -0.57 -6.26
C ASP A 185 -20.86 -0.18 -7.64
N GLY A 186 -19.71 0.50 -7.64
CA GLY A 186 -18.95 0.91 -8.81
C GLY A 186 -19.56 2.07 -9.60
N LYS A 187 -20.67 2.67 -9.16
CA LYS A 187 -21.34 3.76 -9.90
C LYS A 187 -20.45 5.00 -10.02
N VAL A 188 -19.56 5.21 -9.05
CA VAL A 188 -18.56 6.30 -9.06
C VAL A 188 -17.76 6.35 -10.36
N PHE A 189 -17.47 5.19 -10.98
CA PHE A 189 -16.66 5.12 -12.19
C PHE A 189 -17.41 5.54 -13.46
N THR A 190 -18.74 5.51 -13.47
CA THR A 190 -19.59 5.82 -14.63
C THR A 190 -20.51 7.00 -14.40
N ALA A 191 -20.43 7.65 -13.23
CA ALA A 191 -21.22 8.83 -12.95
C ALA A 191 -20.68 10.02 -13.78
N PRO A 192 -21.56 10.85 -14.37
CA PRO A 192 -21.14 12.04 -15.11
C PRO A 192 -20.59 13.13 -14.19
N SER A 193 -20.86 13.03 -12.88
CA SER A 193 -20.29 13.86 -11.83
C SER A 193 -20.25 13.07 -10.52
N VAL A 194 -19.33 13.44 -9.62
CA VAL A 194 -19.20 12.85 -8.29
C VAL A 194 -19.16 13.99 -7.27
N ASP A 195 -20.05 13.91 -6.27
CA ASP A 195 -20.00 14.80 -5.12
C ASP A 195 -18.98 14.27 -4.10
N TRP A 196 -17.77 14.80 -4.18
CA TRP A 196 -16.66 14.39 -3.33
C TRP A 196 -16.86 14.76 -1.86
N GLN A 197 -17.62 15.82 -1.57
CA GLN A 197 -17.94 16.20 -0.20
C GLN A 197 -18.91 15.20 0.41
N VAL A 198 -19.95 14.80 -0.33
CA VAL A 198 -20.89 13.76 0.12
C VAL A 198 -20.20 12.40 0.27
N LEU A 199 -19.28 12.06 -0.63
CA LEU A 199 -18.53 10.80 -0.54
C LEU A 199 -17.66 10.75 0.73
N THR A 200 -17.10 11.88 1.16
CA THR A 200 -16.10 11.95 2.24
C THR A 200 -16.61 12.52 3.56
N GLN A 201 -17.84 13.04 3.62
CA GLN A 201 -18.43 13.52 4.87
C GLN A 201 -18.81 12.37 5.81
N ASN A 202 -18.83 12.67 7.11
CA ASN A 202 -19.31 11.76 8.15
C ASN A 202 -18.64 10.37 8.12
N LEU A 203 -17.34 10.32 7.82
CA LEU A 203 -16.56 9.10 8.00
C LEU A 203 -16.42 8.78 9.50
N PRO A 204 -16.41 7.49 9.87
CA PRO A 204 -16.24 7.10 11.25
C PRO A 204 -14.89 7.57 11.77
N GLN A 205 -14.91 8.28 12.89
CA GLN A 205 -13.70 8.73 13.57
C GLN A 205 -13.25 7.66 14.57
N THR A 206 -11.95 7.52 14.76
CA THR A 206 -11.36 6.57 15.71
C THR A 206 -10.38 7.33 16.61
N ALA A 207 -10.46 7.08 17.92
CA ALA A 207 -9.48 7.64 18.84
C ALA A 207 -8.08 7.15 18.47
N VAL A 208 -7.08 8.01 18.66
CA VAL A 208 -5.69 7.67 18.34
C VAL A 208 -5.14 6.79 19.47
N ILE A 209 -5.26 5.47 19.29
CA ILE A 209 -4.82 4.44 20.21
C ILE A 209 -3.99 3.44 19.42
N SER A 210 -2.84 3.04 19.97
CA SER A 210 -1.91 2.09 19.36
C SER A 210 -1.43 1.09 20.41
N GLU A 211 -1.23 -0.16 20.02
CA GLU A 211 -0.76 -1.27 20.86
C GLU A 211 0.28 -2.10 20.09
N GLU A 212 1.19 -2.75 20.82
CA GLU A 212 2.21 -3.72 20.36
C GLU A 212 2.17 -4.95 21.27
#